data_AF-A0A523TG84-F1
#
_entry.id   AF-A0A523TG84-F1
#
_cell.length_a   1.000
_cell.length_b   1.000
_cell.length_c   1.000
_cell.angle_alpha   90.00
_cell.angle_beta   90.00
_cell.angle_gamma   90.00
#
_symmetry.space_group_name_H-M   'P 1'
#
loop_
_entity.id
_entity.type
_entity.pdbx_description
1 polymer ?
#
loop_
_entity_poly.entity_id
_entity_poly.type
_entity_poly.pdbx_seq_one_letter_code
_entity_poly.pdbx_strand_id
1 'polypeptide(L)'
;MSGTWTAGPIHDNEYHFVAKVVANPDKSVPSSEPDLLVLAGCPYDPEPVICSGYTTEPHCNSNICEIDVQDSIPGVDCSDPSITCECVWDDNECKASWGGGDGGYCGDGNIDSGEQCDVDWGSITNCSDFDDFTGGSLSCVDCQFNTSLCTGGVDGGYCGDGVINPGETCDGIEWEPITNCGDFDDFTGGILMCADCQFDTSQCAGGPEADVNIGTCIYTQSTDDTCDDDNFLTFSWTTEWIWSGECDATSTCQSQPQNLALKTECDNDDGLTDSIECPAQIPLPFFNIYSFVATLIIIALIYVILILRKEKRKKQ
;
A
#
# COMPACT_ATOMS: atom_id res chain seq x y z
N MET A 1 24.05 -28.48 43.02
CA MET A 1 25.34 -28.03 42.44
C MET A 1 25.63 -26.63 42.98
N SER A 2 26.86 -26.37 43.42
CA SER A 2 27.28 -25.08 43.98
C SER A 2 27.67 -24.11 42.86
N GLY A 3 26.76 -23.20 42.51
CA GLY A 3 27.05 -22.02 41.69
C GLY A 3 27.25 -20.80 42.59
N THR A 4 28.27 -19.99 42.32
CA THR A 4 28.40 -18.63 42.85
C THR A 4 27.47 -17.70 42.09
N TRP A 5 26.62 -16.97 42.82
CA TRP A 5 25.63 -16.05 42.26
C TRP A 5 26.14 -14.61 42.36
N THR A 6 25.95 -13.84 41.28
CA THR A 6 26.11 -12.38 41.31
C THR A 6 24.75 -11.78 41.06
N ALA A 7 24.28 -10.91 41.94
CA ALA A 7 22.97 -10.27 41.80
C ALA A 7 22.94 -9.39 40.55
N GLY A 8 21.98 -9.62 39.65
CA GLY A 8 21.60 -8.66 38.61
C GLY A 8 21.00 -7.38 39.21
N PRO A 9 20.88 -6.30 38.42
CA PRO A 9 20.42 -5.00 38.92
C PRO A 9 19.02 -5.08 39.55
N ILE A 10 18.86 -4.35 40.64
CA ILE A 10 17.67 -4.35 41.52
C ILE A 10 16.56 -3.53 40.86
N HIS A 11 15.42 -4.16 40.59
CA HIS A 11 14.16 -3.45 40.33
C HIS A 11 13.07 -4.00 41.27
N ASP A 12 12.41 -3.13 42.02
CA ASP A 12 11.28 -3.42 42.94
C ASP A 12 11.51 -4.48 44.05
N ASN A 13 12.74 -4.66 44.53
CA ASN A 13 13.10 -5.59 45.63
C ASN A 13 12.77 -7.08 45.38
N GLU A 14 12.43 -7.50 44.16
CA GLU A 14 12.14 -8.89 43.82
C GLU A 14 13.02 -9.40 42.68
N TYR A 15 13.63 -10.57 42.89
CA TYR A 15 14.41 -11.26 41.86
C TYR A 15 13.53 -12.32 41.20
N HIS A 16 13.44 -12.29 39.87
CA HIS A 16 12.75 -13.32 39.09
C HIS A 16 13.78 -14.25 38.44
N PHE A 17 13.52 -15.56 38.51
CA PHE A 17 14.31 -16.57 37.83
C PHE A 17 13.40 -17.68 37.31
N VAL A 18 13.78 -18.27 36.17
CA VAL A 18 13.07 -19.40 35.57
C VAL A 18 13.82 -20.66 35.96
N ALA A 19 13.19 -21.54 36.73
CA ALA A 19 13.79 -22.81 37.12
C ALA A 19 13.18 -23.96 36.30
N LYS A 20 14.04 -24.80 35.71
CA LYS A 20 13.64 -26.02 35.00
C LYS A 20 14.17 -27.24 35.74
N VAL A 21 13.34 -28.28 35.83
CA VAL A 21 13.74 -29.57 36.39
C VAL A 21 14.74 -30.22 35.43
N VAL A 22 15.96 -30.47 35.91
CA VAL A 22 17.09 -30.96 35.09
C VAL A 22 16.77 -32.29 34.42
N ALA A 23 16.09 -33.18 35.15
CA ALA A 23 15.55 -34.45 34.66
C ALA A 23 14.48 -34.93 35.64
N ASN A 24 13.46 -35.66 35.17
CA ASN A 24 12.47 -36.26 36.07
C ASN A 24 13.17 -37.37 36.89
N PRO A 25 13.30 -37.24 38.22
CA PRO A 25 14.11 -38.16 38.98
C PRO A 25 13.48 -39.56 38.99
N ASP A 26 14.30 -40.60 38.84
CA ASP A 26 13.86 -42.02 38.85
C ASP A 26 13.21 -42.45 40.19
N LYS A 27 13.29 -41.59 41.21
CA LYS A 27 12.67 -41.77 42.53
C LYS A 27 11.99 -40.46 42.94
N SER A 28 10.87 -40.57 43.65
CA SER A 28 10.18 -39.39 44.18
C SER A 28 11.04 -38.64 45.19
N VAL A 29 11.37 -37.39 44.87
CA VAL A 29 12.10 -36.46 45.74
C VAL A 29 11.11 -35.46 46.35
N PRO A 30 11.24 -35.08 47.64
CA PRO A 30 10.35 -34.09 48.26
C PRO A 30 10.48 -32.72 47.59
N SER A 31 9.38 -31.98 47.50
CA SER A 31 9.33 -30.63 46.90
C SER A 31 10.28 -29.60 47.56
N SER A 32 10.80 -29.89 48.75
CA SER A 32 11.76 -29.05 49.46
C SER A 32 13.22 -29.19 49.00
N GLU A 33 13.56 -30.24 48.24
CA GLU A 33 14.92 -30.47 47.72
C GLU A 33 14.89 -30.85 46.22
N PRO A 34 14.31 -30.01 45.34
CA PRO A 34 14.21 -30.34 43.92
C PRO A 34 15.55 -30.13 43.20
N ASP A 35 15.91 -31.05 42.29
CA ASP A 35 17.04 -30.88 41.38
C ASP A 35 16.66 -29.88 40.27
N LEU A 36 16.80 -28.59 40.60
CA LEU A 36 16.48 -27.47 39.71
C LEU A 36 17.73 -26.89 39.06
N LEU A 37 17.63 -26.60 37.76
CA LEU A 37 18.51 -25.68 37.06
C LEU A 37 17.86 -24.31 37.06
N VAL A 38 18.54 -23.31 37.59
CA VAL A 38 18.09 -21.92 37.53
C VAL A 38 18.66 -21.31 36.25
N LEU A 39 17.80 -20.97 35.29
CA LEU A 39 18.15 -20.23 34.09
C LEU A 39 18.11 -18.74 34.45
N ALA A 40 19.18 -18.01 34.13
CA ALA A 40 19.22 -16.57 34.27
C ALA A 40 18.25 -15.95 33.25
N GLY A 41 17.38 -15.05 33.70
CA GLY A 41 16.50 -14.30 32.79
C GLY A 41 17.31 -13.40 31.84
N CYS A 42 16.68 -12.93 30.76
CA CYS A 42 17.33 -12.08 29.77
C CYS A 42 17.93 -10.81 30.42
N PRO A 43 19.25 -10.58 30.32
CA PRO A 43 19.91 -9.49 31.03
C PRO A 43 19.93 -8.15 30.26
N TYR A 44 19.16 -8.02 29.19
CA TYR A 44 19.17 -6.87 28.26
C TYR A 44 17.87 -6.06 28.32
N ASP A 45 17.98 -4.73 28.24
CA ASP A 45 16.85 -3.80 28.09
C ASP A 45 17.18 -2.75 27.00
N PRO A 46 16.42 -2.69 25.88
CA PRO A 46 15.32 -3.61 25.54
C PRO A 46 15.82 -5.04 25.28
N GLU A 47 14.92 -6.01 25.43
CA GLU A 47 15.22 -7.41 25.10
C GLU A 47 15.63 -7.53 23.61
N PRO A 48 16.72 -8.24 23.29
CA PRO A 48 17.11 -8.47 21.91
C PRO A 48 16.03 -9.29 21.20
N VAL A 49 15.75 -8.95 19.96
CA VAL A 49 14.81 -9.70 19.09
C VAL A 49 15.58 -10.45 18.00
N ILE A 50 16.85 -10.07 17.76
CA ILE A 50 17.76 -10.67 16.78
C ILE A 50 19.16 -10.85 17.38
N CYS A 51 19.99 -11.75 16.82
CA CYS A 51 21.30 -12.10 17.38
C CYS A 51 22.20 -10.88 17.61
N SER A 52 22.17 -9.90 16.69
CA SER A 52 22.94 -8.65 16.81
C SER A 52 22.57 -7.77 18.02
N GLY A 53 21.48 -8.10 18.73
CA GLY A 53 21.14 -7.46 20.00
C GLY A 53 21.98 -7.93 21.19
N TYR A 54 22.72 -9.04 21.08
CA TYR A 54 23.64 -9.48 22.13
C TYR A 54 24.98 -8.74 22.04
N THR A 55 25.41 -8.15 23.16
CA THR A 55 26.67 -7.38 23.22
C THR A 55 27.80 -8.09 23.97
N THR A 56 27.58 -9.35 24.36
CA THR A 56 28.61 -10.15 25.05
C THR A 56 28.60 -11.59 24.54
N GLU A 57 29.80 -12.14 24.32
CA GLU A 57 30.04 -13.51 23.88
C GLU A 57 29.26 -14.58 24.66
N PRO A 58 29.25 -14.59 26.00
CA PRO A 58 28.59 -15.66 26.74
C PRO A 58 27.08 -15.67 26.55
N HIS A 59 26.46 -14.50 26.37
CA HIS A 59 25.01 -14.38 26.18
C HIS A 59 24.59 -14.71 24.75
N CYS A 60 25.44 -14.36 23.77
CA CYS A 60 25.24 -14.68 22.36
C CYS A 60 25.25 -16.19 22.14
N ASN A 61 26.35 -16.86 22.52
CA ASN A 61 26.53 -18.29 22.27
C ASN A 61 25.57 -19.18 23.06
N SER A 62 25.03 -18.69 24.19
CA SER A 62 24.06 -19.44 24.98
C SER A 62 22.61 -19.15 24.60
N ASN A 63 22.36 -18.20 23.67
CA ASN A 63 21.05 -17.64 23.37
C ASN A 63 20.20 -17.42 24.65
N ILE A 64 20.75 -16.68 25.62
CA ILE A 64 20.18 -16.60 26.98
C ILE A 64 18.77 -16.01 27.03
N CYS A 65 18.39 -15.21 26.03
CA CYS A 65 17.06 -14.59 25.93
C CYS A 65 16.07 -15.41 25.09
N GLU A 66 16.46 -16.63 24.65
CA GLU A 66 15.62 -17.55 23.85
C GLU A 66 14.98 -16.85 22.63
N ILE A 67 15.74 -15.99 21.94
CA ILE A 67 15.26 -15.27 20.76
C ILE A 67 15.07 -16.24 19.58
N ASP A 68 14.16 -15.91 18.67
CA ASP A 68 13.99 -16.65 17.43
C ASP A 68 15.11 -16.29 16.45
N VAL A 69 16.02 -17.24 16.21
CA VAL A 69 17.17 -17.05 15.32
C VAL A 69 16.70 -16.87 13.87
N GLN A 70 15.51 -17.36 13.50
CA GLN A 70 14.89 -17.16 12.19
C GLN A 70 14.73 -15.68 11.83
N ASP A 71 14.41 -14.84 12.81
CA ASP A 71 14.23 -13.40 12.61
C ASP A 71 15.56 -12.68 12.32
N SER A 72 16.67 -13.33 12.66
CA SER A 72 18.03 -12.85 12.35
C SER A 72 18.54 -13.34 10.99
N ILE A 73 17.79 -14.23 10.32
CA ILE A 73 18.21 -14.93 9.10
C ILE A 73 17.08 -14.89 8.05
N PRO A 74 17.01 -13.83 7.22
CA PRO A 74 16.03 -13.77 6.16
C PRO A 74 16.35 -14.78 5.03
N GLY A 75 15.46 -15.74 4.79
CA GLY A 75 15.54 -16.64 3.62
C GLY A 75 16.07 -18.05 3.88
N VAL A 76 16.46 -18.38 5.11
CA VAL A 76 16.78 -19.77 5.54
C VAL A 76 15.64 -20.28 6.41
N ASP A 77 15.18 -21.52 6.22
CA ASP A 77 14.14 -22.10 7.07
C ASP A 77 14.76 -22.84 8.26
N CYS A 78 14.89 -22.15 9.40
CA CYS A 78 15.38 -22.71 10.66
C CYS A 78 14.44 -23.74 11.29
N SER A 79 13.26 -23.98 10.70
CA SER A 79 12.38 -25.09 11.07
C SER A 79 12.81 -26.41 10.44
N ASP A 80 13.72 -26.39 9.46
CA ASP A 80 14.28 -27.58 8.84
C ASP A 80 15.32 -28.24 9.77
N PRO A 81 15.09 -29.50 10.22
CA PRO A 81 16.01 -30.20 11.12
C PRO A 81 17.38 -30.53 10.51
N SER A 82 17.57 -30.31 9.20
CA SER A 82 18.87 -30.44 8.52
C SER A 82 19.71 -29.16 8.58
N ILE A 83 19.14 -28.06 9.06
CA ILE A 83 19.78 -26.75 9.16
C ILE A 83 19.94 -26.41 10.65
N THR A 84 21.17 -26.16 11.09
CA THR A 84 21.43 -25.70 12.46
C THR A 84 21.48 -24.18 12.43
N CYS A 85 20.49 -23.50 13.02
CA CYS A 85 20.52 -22.06 13.21
C CYS A 85 20.91 -21.73 14.65
N GLU A 86 21.95 -20.92 14.84
CA GLU A 86 22.43 -20.49 16.15
C GLU A 86 23.01 -19.07 16.12
N CYS A 87 23.01 -18.38 17.26
CA CYS A 87 23.75 -17.14 17.39
C CYS A 87 25.21 -17.47 17.77
N VAL A 88 26.17 -16.96 17.00
CA VAL A 88 27.60 -17.17 17.21
C VAL A 88 28.28 -15.82 17.44
N TRP A 89 29.14 -15.78 18.44
CA TRP A 89 29.99 -14.63 18.69
C TRP A 89 31.22 -14.68 17.80
N ASP A 90 31.32 -13.69 16.91
CA ASP A 90 32.40 -13.59 15.94
C ASP A 90 32.78 -12.12 15.71
N ASP A 91 34.07 -11.83 15.55
CA ASP A 91 34.59 -10.47 15.35
C ASP A 91 34.04 -9.42 16.34
N ASN A 92 33.96 -9.80 17.62
CA ASN A 92 33.49 -8.92 18.71
C ASN A 92 32.01 -8.50 18.60
N GLU A 93 31.23 -9.14 17.74
CA GLU A 93 29.79 -8.94 17.56
C GLU A 93 29.05 -10.29 17.59
N CYS A 94 27.74 -10.25 17.87
CA CYS A 94 26.92 -11.44 17.81
C CYS A 94 26.23 -11.54 16.44
N LYS A 95 26.52 -12.60 15.70
CA LYS A 95 26.00 -12.85 14.35
C LYS A 95 25.11 -14.09 14.36
N ALA A 96 24.13 -14.14 13.46
CA ALA A 96 23.37 -15.36 13.25
C ALA A 96 24.15 -16.27 12.30
N SER A 97 24.21 -17.56 12.63
CA SER A 97 24.88 -18.60 11.85
C SER A 97 23.86 -19.67 11.47
N TRP A 98 24.01 -20.21 10.26
CA TRP A 98 23.22 -21.34 9.77
C TRP A 98 24.12 -22.35 9.06
N GLY A 99 24.01 -23.64 9.40
CA GLY A 99 24.85 -24.66 8.77
C GLY A 99 24.50 -26.10 9.11
N GLY A 100 24.65 -26.98 8.12
CA GLY A 100 24.57 -28.43 8.28
C GLY A 100 25.97 -29.05 8.38
N GLY A 101 26.50 -29.18 9.59
CA GLY A 101 27.52 -30.19 9.90
C GLY A 101 29.00 -29.93 9.58
N ASP A 102 29.38 -28.86 8.91
CA ASP A 102 30.77 -28.36 8.87
C ASP A 102 30.73 -26.84 8.73
N GLY A 103 31.19 -26.13 9.76
CA GLY A 103 30.99 -24.69 9.95
C GLY A 103 31.88 -23.84 9.05
N GLY A 104 31.26 -23.31 7.99
CA GLY A 104 31.70 -22.08 7.34
C GLY A 104 30.84 -20.91 7.80
N TYR A 105 31.46 -19.77 8.03
CA TYR A 105 30.82 -18.54 8.46
C TYR A 105 31.22 -17.43 7.50
N CYS A 106 30.24 -16.61 7.13
CA CYS A 106 30.46 -15.52 6.21
C CYS A 106 31.39 -14.43 6.76
N GLY A 107 32.51 -14.22 6.08
CA GLY A 107 33.57 -13.28 6.43
C GLY A 107 34.82 -13.92 7.03
N ASP A 108 34.95 -15.25 7.04
CA ASP A 108 36.10 -15.95 7.62
C ASP A 108 37.32 -16.08 6.69
N GLY A 109 37.17 -15.59 5.46
CA GLY A 109 38.21 -15.55 4.45
C GLY A 109 38.35 -16.84 3.63
N ASN A 110 37.47 -17.83 3.81
CA ASN A 110 37.36 -19.00 2.94
C ASN A 110 35.98 -19.02 2.28
N ILE A 111 35.84 -19.70 1.14
CA ILE A 111 34.53 -19.95 0.51
C ILE A 111 34.16 -21.40 0.83
N ASP A 112 33.28 -21.59 1.81
CA ASP A 112 32.85 -22.89 2.30
C ASP A 112 31.63 -23.45 1.55
N SER A 113 31.24 -24.69 1.87
CA SER A 113 30.15 -25.38 1.18
C SER A 113 28.81 -24.70 1.45
N GLY A 114 28.31 -23.93 0.49
CA GLY A 114 27.06 -23.18 0.59
C GLY A 114 27.21 -21.68 0.34
N GLU A 115 28.46 -21.19 0.31
CA GLU A 115 28.80 -19.79 0.08
C GLU A 115 29.15 -19.57 -1.40
N GLN A 116 28.79 -18.41 -1.94
CA GLN A 116 29.20 -17.99 -3.28
C GLN A 116 30.40 -17.03 -3.24
N CYS A 117 30.54 -16.26 -2.15
CA CYS A 117 31.61 -15.31 -1.92
C CYS A 117 31.85 -15.15 -0.41
N ASP A 118 33.04 -14.67 -0.07
CA ASP A 118 33.43 -14.28 1.29
C ASP A 118 34.27 -12.97 1.24
N VAL A 119 35.29 -12.80 2.10
CA VAL A 119 36.34 -11.77 1.97
C VAL A 119 37.26 -12.08 0.79
N ASP A 120 37.44 -13.36 0.46
CA ASP A 120 38.04 -13.81 -0.79
C ASP A 120 36.94 -14.08 -1.83
N TRP A 121 37.17 -13.62 -3.05
CA TRP A 121 36.19 -13.71 -4.15
C TRP A 121 36.37 -14.97 -4.99
N GLY A 122 37.36 -15.81 -4.62
CA GLY A 122 37.66 -17.06 -5.30
C GLY A 122 38.17 -16.83 -6.72
N SER A 123 37.41 -17.29 -7.73
CA SER A 123 37.74 -17.12 -9.15
C SER A 123 37.04 -15.93 -9.81
N ILE A 124 36.08 -15.33 -9.12
CA ILE A 124 35.38 -14.11 -9.52
C ILE A 124 36.11 -12.96 -8.82
N THR A 125 36.23 -11.80 -9.44
CA THR A 125 36.99 -10.65 -8.91
C THR A 125 36.23 -9.35 -9.00
N ASN A 126 35.27 -9.26 -9.93
CA ASN A 126 34.44 -8.08 -10.11
C ASN A 126 33.18 -8.44 -10.93
N CYS A 127 32.27 -7.47 -11.08
CA CYS A 127 31.04 -7.67 -11.83
C CYS A 127 31.24 -8.14 -13.29
N SER A 128 32.36 -7.79 -13.95
CA SER A 128 32.61 -8.21 -15.34
C SER A 128 32.97 -9.68 -15.53
N ASP A 129 33.17 -10.42 -14.44
CA ASP A 129 33.35 -11.87 -14.49
C ASP A 129 32.02 -12.62 -14.62
N PHE A 130 30.89 -11.93 -14.45
CA PHE A 130 29.58 -12.41 -14.85
C PHE A 130 29.32 -11.95 -16.29
N ASP A 131 28.96 -12.87 -17.17
CA ASP A 131 28.66 -12.57 -18.59
C ASP A 131 27.56 -11.49 -18.74
N ASP A 132 26.74 -11.31 -17.70
CA ASP A 132 25.65 -10.35 -17.61
C ASP A 132 26.05 -8.97 -17.10
N PHE A 133 27.33 -8.66 -16.83
CA PHE A 133 27.75 -7.31 -16.44
C PHE A 133 29.09 -6.90 -17.04
N THR A 134 29.32 -5.59 -17.21
CA THR A 134 30.59 -5.07 -17.79
C THR A 134 31.39 -4.21 -16.81
N GLY A 135 30.83 -3.90 -15.64
CA GLY A 135 31.50 -3.15 -14.59
C GLY A 135 30.63 -2.97 -13.35
N GLY A 136 30.99 -2.00 -12.50
CA GLY A 136 30.30 -1.72 -11.25
C GLY A 136 31.02 -2.27 -10.03
N SER A 137 30.39 -2.14 -8.87
CA SER A 137 30.96 -2.58 -7.59
C SER A 137 30.27 -3.86 -7.15
N LEU A 138 31.01 -4.96 -7.14
CA LEU A 138 30.53 -6.23 -6.61
C LEU A 138 30.68 -6.22 -5.08
N SER A 139 29.63 -6.60 -4.35
CA SER A 139 29.67 -6.74 -2.89
C SER A 139 29.26 -8.17 -2.50
N CYS A 140 29.76 -8.65 -1.37
CA CYS A 140 29.33 -9.94 -0.82
C CYS A 140 28.42 -9.64 0.37
N VAL A 141 27.18 -10.11 0.30
CA VAL A 141 26.17 -9.91 1.34
C VAL A 141 25.52 -11.26 1.62
N ASP A 142 25.47 -11.66 2.89
CA ASP A 142 24.92 -12.95 3.32
C ASP A 142 25.53 -14.15 2.56
N CYS A 143 26.82 -14.06 2.24
CA CYS A 143 27.60 -15.06 1.50
C CYS A 143 27.08 -15.38 0.10
N GLN A 144 26.37 -14.43 -0.49
CA GLN A 144 25.92 -14.45 -1.87
C GLN A 144 26.48 -13.24 -2.63
N PHE A 145 26.74 -13.41 -3.93
CA PHE A 145 27.14 -12.29 -4.77
C PHE A 145 26.01 -11.27 -4.85
N ASN A 146 26.26 -10.07 -4.36
CA ASN A 146 25.33 -8.96 -4.51
C ASN A 146 25.70 -8.14 -5.75
N THR A 147 24.94 -8.37 -6.82
CA THR A 147 25.09 -7.71 -8.12
C THR A 147 24.24 -6.43 -8.26
N SER A 148 23.58 -5.97 -7.20
CA SER A 148 22.71 -4.78 -7.24
C SER A 148 23.45 -3.48 -7.61
N LEU A 149 24.76 -3.44 -7.43
CA LEU A 149 25.65 -2.33 -7.81
C LEU A 149 26.54 -2.66 -9.01
N CYS A 150 26.29 -3.79 -9.68
CA CYS A 150 26.89 -4.11 -10.96
C CYS A 150 26.19 -3.34 -12.08
N THR A 151 26.95 -2.99 -13.12
CA THR A 151 26.51 -2.12 -14.22
C THR A 151 26.84 -2.74 -15.58
N GLY A 152 25.99 -2.49 -16.57
CA GLY A 152 26.07 -3.09 -17.91
C GLY A 152 25.59 -4.54 -17.91
N GLY A 153 25.34 -5.12 -19.09
CA GLY A 153 24.95 -6.54 -19.25
C GLY A 153 24.53 -6.91 -20.66
N VAL A 154 24.35 -8.20 -20.97
CA VAL A 154 24.17 -8.75 -22.34
C VAL A 154 22.93 -8.30 -23.12
N ASP A 155 22.16 -7.35 -22.60
CA ASP A 155 21.13 -6.62 -23.35
C ASP A 155 21.25 -5.09 -23.19
N GLY A 156 22.30 -4.57 -22.54
CA GLY A 156 22.47 -3.16 -22.17
C GLY A 156 23.90 -2.67 -22.40
N GLY A 157 24.07 -1.93 -23.49
CA GLY A 157 25.08 -0.87 -23.54
C GLY A 157 24.81 0.20 -22.48
N TYR A 158 25.70 1.18 -22.38
CA TYR A 158 25.55 2.24 -21.39
C TYR A 158 24.95 3.47 -22.03
N CYS A 159 24.12 4.18 -21.29
CA CYS A 159 23.54 5.39 -21.79
C CYS A 159 24.61 6.43 -22.18
N GLY A 160 24.64 6.80 -23.46
CA GLY A 160 25.66 7.67 -24.04
C GLY A 160 26.78 6.92 -24.76
N ASP A 161 26.59 5.65 -25.12
CA ASP A 161 27.55 4.85 -25.90
C ASP A 161 27.38 5.01 -27.42
N GLY A 162 26.36 5.75 -27.84
CA GLY A 162 26.05 6.06 -29.24
C GLY A 162 25.33 4.93 -29.97
N VAL A 163 24.78 3.94 -29.25
CA VAL A 163 23.97 2.84 -29.80
C VAL A 163 22.71 2.70 -28.95
N ILE A 164 21.53 2.55 -29.57
CA ILE A 164 20.30 2.27 -28.83
C ILE A 164 20.23 0.77 -28.52
N ASN A 165 20.40 0.42 -27.25
CA ASN A 165 20.42 -0.96 -26.77
C ASN A 165 19.04 -1.44 -26.29
N PRO A 166 18.80 -2.76 -26.19
CA PRO A 166 17.56 -3.28 -25.61
C PRO A 166 17.23 -2.70 -24.22
N GLY A 167 16.11 -1.98 -24.11
CA GLY A 167 15.69 -1.29 -22.89
C GLY A 167 15.92 0.22 -22.89
N GLU A 168 16.68 0.73 -23.86
CA GLU A 168 16.83 2.15 -24.14
C GLU A 168 15.82 2.57 -25.21
N THR A 169 15.26 3.78 -25.10
CA THR A 169 14.47 4.36 -26.19
C THR A 169 15.26 5.38 -27.01
N CYS A 170 16.40 5.85 -26.48
CA CYS A 170 17.31 6.79 -27.12
C CYS A 170 18.70 6.68 -26.47
N ASP A 171 19.76 7.06 -27.20
CA ASP A 171 21.12 7.21 -26.66
C ASP A 171 21.69 8.58 -27.09
N GLY A 172 21.71 9.54 -26.17
CA GLY A 172 22.24 10.88 -26.43
C GLY A 172 21.49 11.62 -27.56
N ILE A 173 22.07 11.66 -28.76
CA ILE A 173 21.48 12.27 -29.97
C ILE A 173 20.93 11.24 -30.97
N GLU A 174 21.12 9.95 -30.70
CA GLU A 174 20.66 8.84 -31.55
C GLU A 174 19.27 8.39 -31.09
N TRP A 175 18.26 8.64 -31.91
CA TRP A 175 16.83 8.56 -31.53
C TRP A 175 16.00 7.61 -32.42
N GLU A 176 16.63 6.87 -33.34
CA GLU A 176 15.92 6.11 -34.39
C GLU A 176 14.79 5.20 -33.86
N PRO A 177 13.61 5.16 -34.51
CA PRO A 177 13.20 5.89 -35.73
C PRO A 177 12.62 7.30 -35.48
N ILE A 178 12.64 7.77 -34.23
CA ILE A 178 12.04 9.03 -33.81
C ILE A 178 13.05 10.16 -34.02
N THR A 179 12.60 11.32 -34.48
CA THR A 179 13.45 12.47 -34.81
C THR A 179 13.05 13.73 -34.06
N ASN A 180 11.81 13.85 -33.63
CA ASN A 180 11.30 14.99 -32.87
C ASN A 180 10.00 14.64 -32.14
N CYS A 181 9.54 15.54 -31.28
CA CYS A 181 8.27 15.39 -30.56
C CYS A 181 7.06 15.14 -31.48
N GLY A 182 7.05 15.70 -32.71
CA GLY A 182 5.94 15.53 -33.66
C GLY A 182 5.83 14.14 -34.28
N ASP A 183 6.79 13.23 -34.01
CA ASP A 183 6.66 11.81 -34.39
C ASP A 183 5.80 11.02 -33.40
N PHE A 184 5.49 11.60 -32.25
CA PHE A 184 4.49 11.09 -31.33
C PHE A 184 3.14 11.73 -31.69
N ASP A 185 2.09 10.90 -31.91
CA ASP A 185 0.74 11.35 -32.31
C ASP A 185 0.15 12.42 -31.38
N ASP A 186 0.64 12.43 -30.15
CA ASP A 186 0.18 13.26 -29.05
C ASP A 186 0.78 14.67 -29.05
N PHE A 187 1.88 14.97 -29.75
CA PHE A 187 2.55 16.27 -29.71
C PHE A 187 2.60 16.97 -31.07
N THR A 188 2.59 18.30 -31.07
CA THR A 188 2.60 19.13 -32.30
C THR A 188 3.97 19.78 -32.58
N GLY A 189 4.93 19.67 -31.66
CA GLY A 189 6.29 20.19 -31.79
C GLY A 189 7.04 20.18 -30.46
N GLY A 190 8.08 21.01 -30.33
CA GLY A 190 8.87 21.15 -29.10
C GLY A 190 10.27 20.52 -29.17
N ILE A 191 10.93 20.44 -28.02
CA ILE A 191 12.29 19.89 -27.88
C ILE A 191 12.17 18.51 -27.23
N LEU A 192 12.56 17.47 -27.97
CA LEU A 192 12.68 16.12 -27.45
C LEU A 192 14.08 15.96 -26.85
N MET A 193 14.16 15.41 -25.64
CA MET A 193 15.43 15.13 -24.98
C MET A 193 15.57 13.63 -24.70
N CYS A 194 16.80 13.17 -24.55
CA CYS A 194 17.11 11.84 -24.05
C CYS A 194 17.66 11.98 -22.63
N ALA A 195 16.92 11.48 -21.63
CA ALA A 195 17.30 11.52 -20.23
C ALA A 195 17.19 10.11 -19.64
N ASP A 196 18.23 9.65 -18.94
CA ASP A 196 18.30 8.28 -18.39
C ASP A 196 17.98 7.20 -19.44
N CYS A 197 18.40 7.44 -20.69
CA CYS A 197 18.14 6.61 -21.87
C CYS A 197 16.67 6.32 -22.17
N GLN A 198 15.81 7.24 -21.74
CA GLN A 198 14.40 7.31 -22.08
C GLN A 198 14.10 8.66 -22.75
N PHE A 199 13.10 8.67 -23.63
CA PHE A 199 12.59 9.92 -24.21
C PHE A 199 11.97 10.78 -23.11
N ASP A 200 12.51 11.97 -22.93
CA ASP A 200 11.94 13.01 -22.09
C ASP A 200 11.10 13.95 -22.97
N THR A 201 9.79 13.82 -22.83
CA THR A 201 8.79 14.63 -23.55
C THR A 201 8.34 15.86 -22.77
N SER A 202 8.96 16.18 -21.63
CA SER A 202 8.58 17.32 -20.78
C SER A 202 8.69 18.68 -21.47
N GLN A 203 9.51 18.79 -22.52
CA GLN A 203 9.67 19.98 -23.36
C GLN A 203 9.02 19.85 -24.75
N CYS A 204 8.24 18.80 -24.97
CA CYS A 204 7.38 18.68 -26.13
C CYS A 204 6.15 19.58 -25.97
N ALA A 205 5.74 20.21 -27.07
CA ALA A 205 4.61 21.14 -27.14
C ALA A 205 3.38 20.48 -27.77
N GLY A 206 2.21 20.76 -27.19
CA GLY A 206 0.93 20.29 -27.71
C GLY A 206 0.65 18.81 -27.52
N GLY A 207 1.11 18.24 -26.39
CA GLY A 207 0.67 16.96 -25.82
C GLY A 207 -0.86 16.92 -25.60
N PRO A 208 -1.46 15.79 -25.19
CA PRO A 208 -2.66 15.83 -24.34
C PRO A 208 -2.23 16.53 -23.05
N GLU A 209 -2.21 17.85 -23.10
CA GLU A 209 -1.95 18.68 -21.94
C GLU A 209 -2.91 18.23 -20.86
N ALA A 210 -2.34 18.02 -19.67
CA ALA A 210 -3.03 17.77 -18.42
C ALA A 210 -4.41 18.45 -18.42
N ASP A 211 -5.46 17.64 -18.63
CA ASP A 211 -6.86 18.02 -18.48
C ASP A 211 -7.13 19.49 -18.87
N VAL A 212 -6.69 19.90 -20.07
CA VAL A 212 -7.01 21.25 -20.56
C VAL A 212 -8.51 21.28 -20.74
N ASN A 213 -9.18 22.02 -19.86
CA ASN A 213 -10.60 22.28 -19.96
C ASN A 213 -10.86 23.05 -21.26
N ILE A 214 -11.19 22.32 -22.33
CA ILE A 214 -11.49 22.84 -23.67
C ILE A 214 -12.78 23.68 -23.64
N GLY A 215 -13.74 23.27 -22.83
CA GLY A 215 -15.02 23.94 -22.68
C GLY A 215 -15.93 23.19 -21.73
N THR A 216 -16.96 23.88 -21.26
CA THR A 216 -17.95 23.37 -20.32
C THR A 216 -19.33 23.41 -20.95
N CYS A 217 -20.05 22.28 -20.93
CA CYS A 217 -21.46 22.22 -21.30
C CYS A 217 -22.33 22.51 -20.08
N ILE A 218 -23.14 23.56 -20.15
CA ILE A 218 -24.06 23.95 -19.08
C ILE A 218 -25.45 23.43 -19.41
N TYR A 219 -26.02 22.62 -18.51
CA TYR A 219 -27.40 22.14 -18.60
C TYR A 219 -28.29 22.99 -17.69
N THR A 220 -29.33 23.60 -18.27
CA THR A 220 -30.36 24.32 -17.52
C THR A 220 -31.66 23.54 -17.61
N GLN A 221 -32.15 23.05 -16.47
CA GLN A 221 -33.43 22.34 -16.38
C GLN A 221 -34.59 23.34 -16.25
N SER A 222 -35.65 23.13 -17.03
CA SER A 222 -36.97 23.72 -16.81
C SER A 222 -37.98 22.66 -16.38
N THR A 223 -38.81 23.03 -15.41
CA THR A 223 -39.92 22.23 -14.87
C THR A 223 -41.21 23.04 -14.91
N ASP A 224 -41.40 23.83 -15.97
CA ASP A 224 -42.59 24.68 -16.14
C ASP A 224 -43.90 23.86 -16.28
N ASP A 225 -43.79 22.53 -16.34
CA ASP A 225 -44.89 21.60 -16.42
C ASP A 225 -45.45 21.22 -15.03
N THR A 226 -46.76 20.97 -14.97
CA THR A 226 -47.47 20.62 -13.73
C THR A 226 -48.33 19.39 -13.91
N CYS A 227 -48.48 18.59 -12.85
CA CYS A 227 -49.31 17.38 -12.84
C CYS A 227 -50.81 17.62 -13.11
N ASP A 228 -51.27 18.87 -13.18
CA ASP A 228 -52.69 19.23 -13.22
C ASP A 228 -53.30 19.03 -14.62
N ASP A 229 -52.48 19.02 -15.67
CA ASP A 229 -52.96 19.00 -17.06
C ASP A 229 -53.01 17.59 -17.66
N ASP A 230 -51.96 16.77 -17.50
CA ASP A 230 -51.83 15.48 -18.18
C ASP A 230 -51.36 14.30 -17.30
N ASN A 231 -51.23 14.49 -15.98
CA ASN A 231 -50.73 13.52 -15.01
C ASN A 231 -49.25 13.11 -15.17
N PHE A 232 -48.48 13.83 -15.98
CA PHE A 232 -47.03 13.71 -16.07
C PHE A 232 -46.35 14.98 -15.58
N LEU A 233 -45.11 14.84 -15.13
CA LEU A 233 -44.19 15.95 -14.95
C LEU A 233 -43.14 15.84 -16.05
N THR A 234 -43.18 16.78 -16.99
CA THR A 234 -42.20 16.90 -18.06
C THR A 234 -41.06 17.82 -17.62
N PHE A 235 -39.84 17.33 -17.77
CA PHE A 235 -38.60 18.08 -17.58
C PHE A 235 -38.03 18.35 -18.95
N SER A 236 -37.57 19.58 -19.19
CA SER A 236 -36.80 19.92 -20.37
C SER A 236 -35.43 20.45 -19.97
N TRP A 237 -34.44 20.20 -20.82
CA TRP A 237 -33.09 20.75 -20.64
C TRP A 237 -32.74 21.62 -21.83
N THR A 238 -32.19 22.80 -21.55
CA THR A 238 -31.51 23.62 -22.54
C THR A 238 -30.02 23.59 -22.27
N THR A 239 -29.21 23.43 -23.30
CA THR A 239 -27.75 23.36 -23.18
C THR A 239 -27.06 24.60 -23.73
N GLU A 240 -25.94 24.97 -23.12
CA GLU A 240 -25.07 26.04 -23.62
C GLU A 240 -23.61 25.61 -23.48
N TRP A 241 -22.88 25.58 -24.60
CA TRP A 241 -21.45 25.30 -24.60
C TRP A 241 -20.64 26.59 -24.44
N ILE A 242 -19.77 26.62 -23.42
CA ILE A 242 -18.83 27.72 -23.18
C ILE A 242 -17.40 27.21 -23.38
N TRP A 243 -16.67 27.79 -24.34
CA TRP A 243 -15.26 27.50 -24.54
C TRP A 243 -14.43 28.01 -23.36
N SER A 244 -13.36 27.31 -23.01
CA SER A 244 -12.44 27.72 -21.95
C SER A 244 -10.98 27.51 -22.33
N GLY A 245 -10.09 28.08 -21.52
CA GLY A 245 -8.64 28.00 -21.75
C GLY A 245 -8.24 28.64 -23.08
N GLU A 246 -7.35 27.95 -23.81
CA GLU A 246 -6.84 28.39 -25.10
C GLU A 246 -7.92 28.47 -26.20
N CYS A 247 -9.02 27.75 -26.02
CA CYS A 247 -10.08 27.62 -27.02
C CYS A 247 -11.10 28.76 -26.96
N ASP A 248 -11.17 29.51 -25.86
CA ASP A 248 -11.88 30.79 -25.82
C ASP A 248 -11.13 31.86 -26.65
N ALA A 249 -9.80 31.80 -26.63
CA ALA A 249 -8.95 32.82 -27.25
C ALA A 249 -8.62 32.57 -28.73
N THR A 250 -8.78 31.35 -29.26
CA THR A 250 -8.30 30.98 -30.60
C THR A 250 -9.34 30.26 -31.45
N SER A 251 -9.59 30.77 -32.67
CA SER A 251 -10.50 30.13 -33.63
C SER A 251 -9.96 28.81 -34.20
N THR A 252 -8.64 28.62 -34.16
CA THR A 252 -7.97 27.38 -34.59
C THR A 252 -8.30 26.23 -33.65
N CYS A 253 -8.27 26.43 -32.33
CA CYS A 253 -8.70 25.39 -31.39
C CYS A 253 -10.17 25.01 -31.60
N GLN A 254 -11.07 25.99 -31.73
CA GLN A 254 -12.51 25.75 -31.94
C GLN A 254 -12.80 24.97 -33.24
N SER A 255 -11.95 25.14 -34.25
CA SER A 255 -12.09 24.46 -35.55
C SER A 255 -11.53 23.03 -35.59
N GLN A 256 -10.85 22.58 -34.53
CA GLN A 256 -10.34 21.21 -34.47
C GLN A 256 -11.50 20.21 -34.43
N PRO A 257 -11.47 19.12 -35.23
CA PRO A 257 -12.56 18.15 -35.29
C PRO A 257 -12.93 17.55 -33.94
N GLN A 258 -11.95 17.22 -33.09
CA GLN A 258 -12.21 16.66 -31.75
C GLN A 258 -12.93 17.63 -30.81
N ASN A 259 -12.58 18.92 -30.83
CA ASN A 259 -13.17 19.92 -29.95
C ASN A 259 -14.57 20.33 -30.43
N LEU A 260 -14.73 20.40 -31.76
CA LEU A 260 -16.03 20.64 -32.36
C LEU A 260 -16.99 19.47 -32.10
N ALA A 261 -16.50 18.23 -32.02
CA ALA A 261 -17.31 17.07 -31.65
C ALA A 261 -17.88 17.21 -30.22
N LEU A 262 -17.08 17.65 -29.25
CA LEU A 262 -17.54 17.91 -27.87
C LEU A 262 -18.63 19.00 -27.81
N LYS A 263 -18.43 20.10 -28.53
CA LYS A 263 -19.48 21.13 -28.66
C LYS A 263 -20.75 20.56 -29.31
N THR A 264 -20.59 19.78 -30.38
CA THR A 264 -21.72 19.19 -31.12
C THR A 264 -22.51 18.22 -30.24
N GLU A 265 -21.84 17.47 -29.37
CA GLU A 265 -22.49 16.60 -28.38
C GLU A 265 -23.36 17.42 -27.41
N CYS A 266 -22.82 18.50 -26.83
CA CYS A 266 -23.58 19.42 -25.99
C CYS A 266 -24.77 20.05 -26.72
N ASP A 267 -24.58 20.49 -27.97
CA ASP A 267 -25.66 21.07 -28.79
C ASP A 267 -26.76 20.05 -29.14
N ASN A 268 -26.41 18.77 -29.31
CA ASN A 268 -27.39 17.71 -29.61
C ASN A 268 -28.29 17.38 -28.42
N ASP A 269 -27.83 17.66 -27.20
CA ASP A 269 -28.61 17.50 -25.98
C ASP A 269 -29.60 18.66 -25.75
N ASP A 270 -29.54 19.73 -26.56
CA ASP A 270 -30.44 20.88 -26.42
C ASP A 270 -31.88 20.49 -26.75
N GLY A 271 -32.81 20.80 -25.83
CA GLY A 271 -34.22 20.49 -25.97
C GLY A 271 -34.57 19.02 -25.68
N LEU A 272 -33.67 18.25 -25.05
CA LEU A 272 -34.03 16.96 -24.48
C LEU A 272 -35.20 17.12 -23.50
N THR A 273 -36.09 16.13 -23.50
CA THR A 273 -37.24 16.07 -22.59
C THR A 273 -37.34 14.69 -21.99
N ASP A 274 -37.77 14.64 -20.72
CA ASP A 274 -38.10 13.41 -20.03
C ASP A 274 -39.38 13.62 -19.23
N SER A 275 -40.11 12.56 -18.95
CA SER A 275 -41.39 12.63 -18.26
C SER A 275 -41.49 11.57 -17.19
N ILE A 276 -41.96 11.98 -16.01
CA ILE A 276 -42.21 11.08 -14.88
C ILE A 276 -43.71 11.08 -14.61
N GLU A 277 -44.27 9.89 -14.39
CA GLU A 277 -45.66 9.74 -13.94
C GLU A 277 -45.84 10.40 -12.56
N CYS A 278 -46.83 11.28 -12.45
CA CYS A 278 -47.13 11.91 -11.17
C CYS A 278 -47.54 10.86 -10.14
N PRO A 279 -47.15 11.03 -8.86
CA PRO A 279 -47.57 10.12 -7.80
C PRO A 279 -49.10 10.10 -7.74
N ALA A 280 -49.68 8.89 -7.72
CA ALA A 280 -51.12 8.70 -7.65
C ALA A 280 -51.69 9.44 -6.43
N GLN A 281 -52.28 10.62 -6.68
CA GLN A 281 -53.04 11.32 -5.66
C GLN A 281 -54.34 10.55 -5.48
N ILE A 282 -54.36 9.59 -4.55
CA ILE A 282 -55.61 8.98 -4.11
C ILE A 282 -56.30 10.04 -3.26
N PRO A 283 -57.37 10.71 -3.73
CA PRO A 283 -58.16 11.54 -2.85
C PRO A 283 -58.75 10.60 -1.80
N LEU A 284 -58.24 10.67 -0.57
CA LEU A 284 -58.87 9.96 0.54
C LEU A 284 -60.32 10.49 0.62
N PRO A 285 -61.36 9.65 0.44
CA PRO A 285 -62.73 10.09 0.22
C PRO A 285 -63.39 10.82 1.41
N PHE A 286 -62.63 11.05 2.49
CA PHE A 286 -63.12 11.57 3.77
C PHE A 286 -62.53 12.91 4.21
N PHE A 287 -61.52 13.46 3.53
CA PHE A 287 -60.87 14.72 3.93
C PHE A 287 -61.37 15.95 3.17
N ASN A 288 -62.68 16.06 2.95
CA ASN A 288 -63.24 17.39 2.74
C ASN A 288 -63.21 18.14 4.09
N ILE A 289 -62.80 19.41 4.10
CA ILE A 289 -62.70 20.21 5.33
C ILE A 289 -64.04 20.25 6.09
N TYR A 290 -65.16 20.20 5.37
CA TYR A 290 -66.49 20.10 5.96
C TYR A 290 -66.72 18.77 6.69
N SER A 291 -66.28 17.65 6.11
CA SER A 291 -66.35 16.32 6.73
C SER A 291 -65.45 16.21 7.95
N PHE A 292 -64.26 16.82 7.90
CA PHE A 292 -63.34 16.88 9.03
C PHE A 292 -63.93 17.67 10.22
N VAL A 293 -64.47 18.87 9.96
CA VAL A 293 -65.11 19.69 10.98
C VAL A 293 -66.35 19.00 11.56
N ALA A 294 -67.20 18.38 10.72
CA ALA A 294 -68.36 17.63 11.18
C ALA A 294 -67.98 16.46 12.10
N THR A 295 -66.89 15.74 11.78
CA THR A 295 -66.40 14.62 12.59
C THR A 295 -65.92 15.08 13.97
N LEU A 296 -65.19 16.20 14.05
CA LEU A 296 -64.75 16.78 15.33
C LEU A 296 -65.94 17.22 16.21
N ILE A 297 -66.99 17.79 15.60
CA ILE A 297 -68.21 18.19 16.31
C ILE A 297 -68.92 16.95 16.89
N ILE A 298 -69.02 15.86 16.11
CA ILE A 298 -69.65 14.61 16.58
C ILE A 298 -68.87 14.02 17.75
N ILE A 299 -67.53 13.96 17.67
CA ILE A 299 -66.68 13.46 18.76
C ILE A 299 -66.87 14.30 20.03
N ALA A 300 -66.89 15.63 19.90
CA ALA A 300 -67.11 16.53 21.03
C ALA A 300 -68.49 16.30 21.68
N LEU A 301 -69.56 16.15 20.87
CA LEU A 301 -70.90 15.87 21.36
C LEU A 301 -70.98 14.53 22.09
N ILE A 302 -70.34 13.48 21.57
CA ILE A 302 -70.26 12.18 22.25
C ILE A 302 -69.56 12.32 23.60
N TYR A 303 -68.44 13.04 23.65
CA TYR A 303 -67.72 13.29 24.90
C TYR A 303 -68.57 14.06 25.92
N VAL A 304 -69.28 15.08 25.50
CA VAL A 304 -70.20 15.85 26.35
C VAL A 304 -71.31 14.93 26.89
N ILE A 305 -71.91 14.10 26.04
CA ILE A 305 -72.94 13.14 26.47
C ILE A 305 -72.38 12.12 27.48
N LEU A 306 -71.16 11.61 27.27
CA LEU A 306 -70.49 10.69 28.19
C LEU A 306 -70.19 11.35 29.55
N ILE A 307 -69.75 12.60 29.55
CA ILE A 307 -69.50 13.37 30.78
C ILE A 307 -70.81 13.62 31.54
N LEU A 308 -71.87 14.06 30.86
CA LEU A 308 -73.18 14.28 31.48
C LEU A 308 -73.77 12.98 32.04
N ARG A 309 -73.58 11.84 31.35
CA ARG A 309 -73.98 10.52 31.86
C ARG A 309 -73.18 10.12 33.11
N LYS A 310 -71.88 10.43 33.15
CA LYS A 310 -71.02 10.17 34.32
C LYS A 310 -71.45 10.99 35.53
N GLU A 311 -71.84 12.25 35.34
CA GLU A 311 -72.32 13.09 36.44
C GLU A 311 -73.68 12.66 36.98
N LYS A 312 -74.62 12.27 36.10
CA LYS A 312 -75.92 11.74 36.55
C LYS A 312 -75.77 10.45 37.37
N ARG A 313 -74.82 9.57 37.03
CA ARG A 313 -74.52 8.36 37.81
C ARG A 313 -73.90 8.62 39.18
N LYS A 314 -73.34 9.81 39.44
CA LYS A 314 -72.80 10.17 40.77
C LYS A 314 -73.84 10.77 41.73
N LYS A 315 -75.03 11.12 41.22
CA LYS A 315 -76.12 11.74 42.01
C LYS A 315 -77.25 10.76 42.39
N GLN A 316 -77.10 9.49 42.05
CA GLN A 316 -77.95 8.36 42.43
C GLN A 316 -77.20 7.50 43.44
#